data_AF-A0A441W7U7-F1
#
_entry.id   AF-A0A441W7U7-F1
#
_cell.length_a   1.000
_cell.length_b   1.000
_cell.length_c   1.000
_cell.angle_alpha   90.00
_cell.angle_beta   90.00
_cell.angle_gamma   90.00
#
_symmetry.space_group_name_H-M   'P 1'
#
loop_
_entity.id
_entity.type
_entity.pdbx_description
1 polymer ?
#
loop_
_entity_poly.entity_id
_entity_poly.type
_entity_poly.pdbx_seq_one_letter_code
_entity_poly.pdbx_strand_id
1 'polypeptide(L)'
;MVMKTIGLAVCLALSVQQASARGFCNVDHYGEEEKDKEARDTVAEAAASFYSGAGRVMHMLASFERNEMEELQASVKTAEAYFRESASFYKKAADQFADHELKDLDPEIVWSMSARPDFAGWQAVVAEADQGGPATLLAGCGDKANDLAEASVRFASEVSESPRTESFSRLLQSLSAAFDYGRVVSAIFAAAGGERPQ
;
A
#
# COMPACT_ATOMS: atom_id res chain seq x y z
N MET A 1 -26.62 1.94 11.11
CA MET A 1 -25.18 2.29 11.15
C MET A 1 -24.30 1.25 10.44
N VAL A 2 -24.66 -0.04 10.45
CA VAL A 2 -23.98 -1.16 9.73
C VAL A 2 -23.79 -0.94 8.21
N MET A 3 -24.71 -0.22 7.56
CA MET A 3 -24.71 0.00 6.10
C MET A 3 -23.52 0.83 5.57
N LYS A 4 -22.89 1.68 6.39
CA LYS A 4 -21.74 2.49 5.97
C LYS A 4 -20.43 1.69 5.93
N THR A 5 -20.26 0.74 6.85
CA THR A 5 -19.06 -0.10 6.94
C THR A 5 -18.99 -1.09 5.77
N ILE A 6 -20.13 -1.63 5.36
CA ILE A 6 -20.25 -2.50 4.17
C ILE A 6 -19.92 -1.74 2.89
N GLY A 7 -20.40 -0.49 2.75
CA GLY A 7 -20.05 0.35 1.59
C GLY A 7 -18.55 0.62 1.48
N LEU A 8 -17.88 0.88 2.61
CA LEU A 8 -16.43 1.08 2.65
C LEU A 8 -15.66 -0.21 2.35
N ALA A 9 -16.11 -1.36 2.89
CA ALA A 9 -15.51 -2.67 2.63
C ALA A 9 -15.65 -3.11 1.16
N VAL A 10 -16.79 -2.82 0.52
CA VAL A 10 -17.00 -3.11 -0.92
C VAL A 10 -16.15 -2.19 -1.79
N CYS A 11 -16.05 -0.89 -1.49
CA CYS A 11 -15.14 0.02 -2.18
C CYS A 11 -13.67 -0.38 -2.00
N LEU A 12 -13.28 -0.88 -0.82
CA LEU A 12 -11.92 -1.39 -0.59
C LEU A 12 -11.66 -2.71 -1.31
N ALA A 13 -12.61 -3.65 -1.34
CA ALA A 13 -12.46 -4.89 -2.08
C ALA A 13 -12.26 -4.63 -3.59
N LEU A 14 -13.03 -3.70 -4.15
CA LEU A 14 -12.85 -3.22 -5.53
C LEU A 14 -11.51 -2.50 -5.71
N SER A 15 -11.08 -1.72 -4.72
CA SER A 15 -9.78 -1.04 -4.73
C SER A 15 -8.59 -2.00 -4.71
N VAL A 16 -8.68 -3.08 -3.92
CA VAL A 16 -7.68 -4.15 -3.83
C VAL A 16 -7.61 -4.91 -5.16
N GLN A 17 -8.76 -5.19 -5.78
CA GLN A 17 -8.83 -5.85 -7.09
C GLN A 17 -8.33 -4.96 -8.24
N GLN A 18 -8.58 -3.65 -8.22
CA GLN A 18 -8.02 -2.73 -9.22
C GLN A 18 -6.53 -2.44 -8.98
N ALA A 19 -6.08 -2.39 -7.73
CA ALA A 19 -4.67 -2.17 -7.40
C ALA A 19 -3.80 -3.37 -7.83
N SER A 20 -4.35 -4.59 -7.86
CA SER A 20 -3.62 -5.78 -8.34
C SER A 20 -3.18 -5.69 -9.80
N ALA A 21 -3.76 -4.80 -10.62
CA ALA A 21 -3.38 -4.63 -12.02
C ALA A 21 -2.15 -3.72 -12.23
N ARG A 22 -1.78 -2.90 -11.23
CA ARG A 22 -0.59 -2.02 -11.28
C ARG A 22 0.34 -2.16 -10.07
N GLY A 23 0.05 -3.02 -9.10
CA GLY A 23 0.86 -3.22 -7.89
C GLY A 23 0.81 -2.04 -6.91
N PHE A 24 0.94 -2.32 -5.60
CA PHE A 24 1.20 -1.29 -4.59
C PHE A 24 2.66 -0.86 -4.77
N CYS A 25 2.93 0.44 -4.95
CA CYS A 25 4.29 0.98 -5.14
C CYS A 25 5.15 0.25 -6.17
N ASN A 26 4.57 -0.02 -7.35
CA ASN A 26 5.21 -0.78 -8.41
C ASN A 26 6.23 0.06 -9.19
N VAL A 27 7.25 -0.61 -9.72
CA VAL A 27 8.36 -0.06 -10.50
C VAL A 27 8.49 -0.69 -11.89
N ASP A 28 7.52 -1.47 -12.37
CA ASP A 28 7.61 -2.27 -13.62
C ASP A 28 8.10 -1.52 -14.88
N HIS A 29 7.95 -0.20 -14.92
CA HIS A 29 8.36 0.65 -16.05
C HIS A 29 9.56 1.56 -15.73
N TYR A 30 10.13 1.46 -14.53
CA TYR A 30 11.26 2.27 -14.08
C TYR A 30 12.54 1.43 -13.98
N GLY A 31 13.64 1.98 -14.49
CA GLY A 31 14.94 1.30 -14.47
C GLY A 31 14.93 0.02 -15.28
N GLU A 32 14.42 0.01 -16.52
CA GLU A 32 14.30 -1.20 -17.38
C GLU A 32 15.62 -1.93 -17.70
N GLU A 33 16.77 -1.37 -17.31
CA GLU A 33 18.08 -1.98 -17.47
C GLU A 33 18.20 -3.31 -16.69
N GLU A 34 18.95 -4.28 -17.24
CA GLU A 34 19.12 -5.61 -16.60
C GLU A 34 19.77 -5.51 -15.21
N LYS A 35 20.59 -4.48 -14.98
CA LYS A 35 21.25 -4.23 -13.69
C LYS A 35 20.26 -3.95 -12.55
N ASP A 36 19.07 -3.46 -12.88
CA ASP A 36 18.03 -3.05 -11.92
C ASP A 36 16.97 -4.14 -11.71
N LYS A 37 17.10 -5.28 -12.40
CA LYS A 37 16.13 -6.38 -12.34
C LYS A 37 15.93 -6.94 -10.93
N GLU A 38 17.01 -7.15 -10.17
CA GLU A 38 16.90 -7.63 -8.78
C GLU A 38 16.11 -6.65 -7.90
N ALA A 39 16.28 -5.35 -8.15
CA ALA A 39 15.57 -4.31 -7.42
C ALA A 39 14.07 -4.34 -7.75
N ARG A 40 13.71 -4.50 -9.04
CA ARG A 40 12.31 -4.69 -9.46
C ARG A 40 11.68 -5.96 -8.88
N ASP A 41 12.40 -7.08 -8.93
CA ASP A 41 11.93 -8.35 -8.36
C ASP A 41 11.68 -8.21 -6.85
N THR A 42 12.57 -7.50 -6.13
CA THR A 42 12.40 -7.19 -4.71
C THR A 42 11.16 -6.32 -4.45
N VAL A 43 10.86 -5.33 -5.31
CA VAL A 43 9.62 -4.54 -5.21
C VAL A 43 8.38 -5.41 -5.48
N ALA A 44 8.44 -6.33 -6.43
CA ALA A 44 7.35 -7.25 -6.71
C ALA A 44 7.06 -8.18 -5.51
N GLU A 45 8.10 -8.68 -4.84
CA GLU A 45 7.97 -9.43 -3.58
C GLU A 45 7.34 -8.56 -2.48
N ALA A 46 7.78 -7.31 -2.34
CA ALA A 46 7.22 -6.37 -1.38
C ALA A 46 5.71 -6.14 -1.60
N ALA A 47 5.31 -5.92 -2.84
CA ALA A 47 3.92 -5.74 -3.22
C ALA A 47 3.08 -7.00 -2.99
N ALA A 48 3.62 -8.18 -3.32
CA ALA A 48 2.94 -9.46 -3.10
C ALA A 48 2.66 -9.72 -1.60
N SER A 49 3.64 -9.46 -0.73
CA SER A 49 3.44 -9.54 0.72
C SER A 49 2.44 -8.49 1.21
N PHE A 50 2.47 -7.26 0.67
CA PHE A 50 1.47 -6.23 1.00
C PHE A 50 0.04 -6.69 0.71
N TYR A 51 -0.21 -7.21 -0.50
CA TYR A 51 -1.52 -7.72 -0.89
C TYR A 51 -1.96 -8.92 -0.06
N SER A 52 -1.03 -9.79 0.32
CA SER A 52 -1.31 -10.91 1.22
C SER A 52 -1.76 -10.42 2.60
N GLY A 53 -1.12 -9.38 3.14
CA GLY A 53 -1.54 -8.68 4.37
C GLY A 53 -2.93 -8.03 4.22
N ALA A 54 -3.16 -7.30 3.13
CA ALA A 54 -4.45 -6.67 2.84
C ALA A 54 -5.58 -7.69 2.72
N GLY A 55 -5.33 -8.85 2.10
CA GLY A 55 -6.27 -9.96 2.05
C GLY A 55 -6.65 -10.46 3.45
N ARG A 56 -5.67 -10.54 4.37
CA ARG A 56 -5.93 -10.92 5.77
C ARG A 56 -6.75 -9.87 6.53
N VAL A 57 -6.64 -8.59 6.22
CA VAL A 57 -7.54 -7.55 6.77
C VAL A 57 -9.01 -7.83 6.38
N MET A 58 -9.26 -8.35 5.18
CA MET A 58 -10.61 -8.75 4.77
C MET A 58 -11.10 -10.00 5.51
N HIS A 59 -10.20 -10.95 5.79
CA HIS A 59 -10.53 -12.09 6.67
C HIS A 59 -10.86 -11.63 8.11
N MET A 60 -10.13 -10.64 8.62
CA MET A 60 -10.42 -10.05 9.94
C MET A 60 -11.83 -9.45 10.00
N LEU A 61 -12.31 -8.81 8.93
CA LEU A 61 -13.70 -8.33 8.85
C LEU A 61 -14.70 -9.48 8.97
N ALA A 62 -14.51 -10.53 8.16
CA ALA A 62 -15.41 -11.67 8.15
C ALA A 62 -15.47 -12.35 9.52
N SER A 63 -14.32 -12.58 10.16
CA SER A 63 -14.26 -13.16 11.51
C SER A 63 -14.85 -12.22 12.56
N PHE A 64 -14.66 -10.90 12.44
CA PHE A 64 -15.28 -9.91 13.32
C PHE A 64 -16.82 -9.93 13.21
N GLU A 65 -17.37 -9.96 12.00
CA GLU A 65 -18.82 -10.01 11.76
C GLU A 65 -19.44 -11.32 12.25
N ARG A 66 -18.70 -12.43 12.19
CA ARG A 66 -19.12 -13.75 12.70
C ARG A 66 -18.82 -13.95 14.19
N ASN A 67 -18.20 -12.97 14.86
CA ASN A 67 -17.77 -13.06 16.26
C ASN A 67 -16.81 -14.24 16.54
N GLU A 68 -15.96 -14.57 15.58
CA GLU A 68 -14.97 -15.66 15.65
C GLU A 68 -13.61 -15.10 16.09
N MET A 69 -13.46 -14.85 17.39
CA MET A 69 -12.30 -14.15 17.93
C MET A 69 -10.96 -14.88 17.72
N GLU A 70 -10.95 -16.22 17.73
CA GLU A 70 -9.73 -16.99 17.48
C GLU A 70 -9.26 -16.82 16.02
N GLU A 71 -10.17 -16.92 15.05
CA GLU A 71 -9.86 -16.70 13.63
C GLU A 71 -9.45 -15.25 13.35
N LEU A 72 -10.07 -14.29 14.05
CA LEU A 72 -9.69 -12.88 13.97
C LEU A 72 -8.26 -12.69 14.43
N GLN A 73 -7.88 -13.23 15.60
CA GLN A 73 -6.52 -13.08 16.15
C GLN A 73 -5.48 -13.80 15.28
N ALA A 74 -5.82 -14.97 14.73
CA ALA A 74 -4.97 -15.65 13.76
C ALA A 74 -4.76 -14.78 12.50
N SER A 75 -5.84 -14.19 11.97
CA SER A 75 -5.78 -13.32 10.80
C SER A 75 -4.98 -12.05 11.04
N VAL A 76 -5.09 -11.45 12.23
CA VAL A 76 -4.26 -10.30 12.66
C VAL A 76 -2.78 -10.66 12.62
N LYS A 77 -2.39 -11.76 13.27
CA LYS A 77 -0.99 -12.16 13.36
C LYS A 77 -0.40 -12.42 11.97
N THR A 78 -1.19 -13.04 11.09
CA THR A 78 -0.77 -13.26 9.70
C THR A 78 -0.70 -11.95 8.90
N ALA A 79 -1.67 -11.04 9.07
CA ALA A 79 -1.64 -9.72 8.43
C ALA A 79 -0.40 -8.93 8.85
N GLU A 80 -0.13 -8.86 10.16
CA GLU A 80 1.04 -8.19 10.72
C GLU A 80 2.35 -8.74 10.11
N ALA A 81 2.50 -10.07 10.08
CA ALA A 81 3.69 -10.70 9.53
C ALA A 81 3.91 -10.33 8.05
N TYR A 82 2.86 -10.40 7.23
CA TYR A 82 2.95 -10.02 5.81
C TYR A 82 3.27 -8.54 5.61
N PHE A 83 2.68 -7.65 6.41
CA PHE A 83 2.96 -6.23 6.32
C PHE A 83 4.39 -5.89 6.75
N ARG A 84 4.92 -6.53 7.80
CA ARG A 84 6.33 -6.38 8.21
C ARG A 84 7.30 -6.93 7.17
N GLU A 85 6.97 -8.05 6.56
CA GLU A 85 7.75 -8.64 5.47
C GLU A 85 7.78 -7.70 4.25
N SER A 86 6.62 -7.18 3.84
CA SER A 86 6.50 -6.16 2.80
C SER A 86 7.37 -4.94 3.10
N ALA A 87 7.31 -4.42 4.33
CA ALA A 87 8.13 -3.28 4.75
C ALA A 87 9.64 -3.57 4.64
N SER A 88 10.06 -4.78 5.02
CA SER A 88 11.45 -5.21 4.90
C SER A 88 11.92 -5.28 3.45
N PHE A 89 11.08 -5.79 2.53
CA PHE A 89 11.42 -5.82 1.11
C PHE A 89 11.47 -4.43 0.50
N TYR A 90 10.54 -3.53 0.84
CA TYR A 90 10.59 -2.14 0.38
C TYR A 90 11.84 -1.40 0.86
N LYS A 91 12.29 -1.65 2.09
CA LYS A 91 13.55 -1.11 2.58
C LYS A 91 14.74 -1.64 1.78
N LYS A 92 14.79 -2.94 1.50
CA LYS A 92 15.83 -3.54 0.65
C LYS A 92 15.83 -2.92 -0.75
N ALA A 93 14.65 -2.75 -1.36
CA ALA A 93 14.52 -2.12 -2.66
C ALA A 93 14.98 -0.65 -2.63
N ALA A 94 14.66 0.09 -1.57
CA ALA A 94 15.13 1.47 -1.40
C ALA A 94 16.67 1.55 -1.39
N ASP A 95 17.34 0.62 -0.69
CA ASP A 95 18.81 0.53 -0.68
C ASP A 95 19.38 0.21 -2.08
N GLN A 96 18.67 -0.61 -2.87
CA GLN A 96 19.08 -0.97 -4.23
C GLN A 96 18.89 0.18 -5.25
N PHE A 97 17.91 1.06 -5.00
CA PHE A 97 17.63 2.25 -5.81
C PHE A 97 18.25 3.54 -5.24
N ALA A 98 19.19 3.44 -4.29
CA ALA A 98 19.73 4.59 -3.56
C ALA A 98 20.40 5.65 -4.46
N ASP A 99 21.04 5.23 -5.55
CA ASP A 99 21.75 6.10 -6.48
C ASP A 99 20.91 6.48 -7.72
N HIS A 100 19.65 6.06 -7.76
CA HIS A 100 18.75 6.36 -8.88
C HIS A 100 18.08 7.72 -8.69
N GLU A 101 17.82 8.39 -9.81
CA GLU A 101 17.14 9.69 -9.84
C GLU A 101 15.82 9.58 -10.61
N LEU A 102 14.79 10.27 -10.14
CA LEU A 102 13.58 10.52 -10.92
C LEU A 102 13.83 11.76 -11.77
N LYS A 103 13.78 11.63 -13.09
CA LYS A 103 13.97 12.75 -14.03
C LYS A 103 12.66 13.05 -14.74
N ASP A 104 12.47 14.33 -15.04
CA ASP A 104 11.40 14.81 -15.92
C ASP A 104 9.98 14.39 -15.48
N LEU A 105 9.72 14.40 -14.17
CA LEU A 105 8.38 14.19 -13.63
C LEU A 105 7.49 15.37 -14.00
N ASP A 106 6.52 15.13 -14.88
CA ASP A 106 5.42 16.05 -15.13
C ASP A 106 4.28 15.75 -14.12
N PRO A 107 3.99 16.67 -13.17
CA PRO A 107 2.94 16.46 -12.18
C PRO A 107 1.55 16.24 -12.79
N GLU A 108 1.28 16.78 -13.99
CA GLU A 108 0.00 16.55 -14.69
C GLU A 108 -0.09 15.10 -15.20
N ILE A 109 1.02 14.55 -15.70
CA ILE A 109 1.09 13.14 -16.11
C ILE A 109 0.90 12.24 -14.89
N VAL A 110 1.66 12.47 -13.82
CA VAL A 110 1.53 11.71 -12.56
C VAL A 110 0.10 11.74 -12.03
N TRP A 111 -0.51 12.94 -12.01
CA TRP A 111 -1.89 13.11 -11.59
C TRP A 111 -2.86 12.27 -12.42
N SER A 112 -2.77 12.36 -13.75
CA SER A 112 -3.65 11.62 -14.66
C SER A 112 -3.49 10.10 -14.51
N MET A 113 -2.28 9.62 -14.25
CA MET A 113 -1.97 8.19 -14.09
C MET A 113 -2.37 7.63 -12.71
N SER A 114 -2.38 8.47 -11.68
CA SER A 114 -2.76 8.08 -10.31
C SER A 114 -4.22 7.62 -10.19
N ALA A 115 -5.07 8.00 -11.16
CA ALA A 115 -6.51 7.74 -11.19
C ALA A 115 -7.25 8.14 -9.90
N ARG A 116 -6.71 9.11 -9.13
CA ARG A 116 -7.28 9.58 -7.85
C ARG A 116 -7.26 11.11 -7.74
N PRO A 117 -8.15 11.80 -8.48
CA PRO A 117 -8.19 13.25 -8.50
C PRO A 117 -8.67 13.90 -7.19
N ASP A 118 -9.04 13.10 -6.19
CA ASP A 118 -9.57 13.51 -4.89
C ASP A 118 -8.60 13.25 -3.73
N PHE A 119 -7.48 12.55 -3.97
CA PHE A 119 -6.50 12.29 -2.93
C PHE A 119 -5.65 13.54 -2.68
N ALA A 120 -6.03 14.35 -1.70
CA ALA A 120 -5.34 15.60 -1.36
C ALA A 120 -3.82 15.43 -1.05
N GLY A 121 -3.37 14.21 -0.72
CA GLY A 121 -1.98 13.92 -0.39
C GLY A 121 -1.05 13.72 -1.58
N TRP A 122 -1.55 13.65 -2.83
CA TRP A 122 -0.73 13.30 -3.99
C TRP A 122 0.44 14.27 -4.22
N GLN A 123 0.22 15.57 -4.02
CA GLN A 123 1.25 16.61 -4.17
C GLN A 123 2.39 16.43 -3.17
N ALA A 124 2.09 15.95 -1.96
CA ALA A 124 3.11 15.66 -0.97
C ALA A 124 3.99 14.49 -1.41
N VAL A 125 3.40 13.44 -2.00
CA VAL A 125 4.16 12.29 -2.53
C VAL A 125 5.03 12.69 -3.72
N VAL A 126 4.54 13.56 -4.61
CA VAL A 126 5.37 14.12 -5.70
C VAL A 126 6.52 14.96 -5.13
N ALA A 127 6.26 15.77 -4.10
CA ALA A 127 7.31 16.54 -3.45
C ALA A 127 8.35 15.67 -2.70
N GLU A 128 7.93 14.53 -2.12
CA GLU A 128 8.84 13.50 -1.57
C GLU A 128 9.74 12.93 -2.68
N ALA A 129 9.17 12.63 -3.84
CA ALA A 129 9.88 12.14 -5.01
C ALA A 129 10.93 13.14 -5.51
N ASP A 130 10.57 14.41 -5.64
CA ASP A 130 11.47 15.48 -6.12
C ASP A 130 12.67 15.70 -5.19
N GLN A 131 12.50 15.48 -3.89
CA GLN A 131 13.56 15.70 -2.89
C GLN A 131 14.46 14.48 -2.69
N GLY A 132 13.91 13.28 -2.82
CA GLY A 132 14.56 12.07 -2.32
C GLY A 132 14.60 10.89 -3.30
N GLY A 133 14.04 11.05 -4.50
CA GLY A 133 14.11 10.06 -5.57
C GLY A 133 13.38 8.74 -5.26
N PRO A 134 13.69 7.68 -6.04
CA PRO A 134 13.08 6.35 -5.93
C PRO A 134 13.22 5.74 -4.53
N ALA A 135 14.40 5.86 -3.93
CA ALA A 135 14.71 5.27 -2.63
C ALA A 135 13.79 5.83 -1.53
N THR A 136 13.50 7.13 -1.57
CA THR A 136 12.61 7.77 -0.58
C THR A 136 11.17 7.31 -0.75
N LEU A 137 10.68 7.16 -1.98
CA LEU A 137 9.33 6.64 -2.23
C LEU A 137 9.17 5.19 -1.77
N LEU A 138 10.15 4.34 -2.07
CA LEU A 138 10.14 2.94 -1.66
C LEU A 138 10.24 2.81 -0.13
N ALA A 139 11.08 3.61 0.53
CA ALA A 139 11.12 3.69 1.99
C ALA A 139 9.75 4.10 2.56
N GLY A 140 9.10 5.11 1.96
CA GLY A 140 7.75 5.53 2.33
C GLY A 140 6.70 4.43 2.17
N CYS A 141 6.80 3.60 1.13
CA CYS A 141 5.95 2.41 0.96
C CYS A 141 6.18 1.38 2.07
N GLY A 142 7.43 1.20 2.48
CA GLY A 142 7.78 0.37 3.62
C GLY A 142 7.20 0.90 4.93
N ASP A 143 7.24 2.21 5.15
CA ASP A 143 6.63 2.86 6.31
C ASP A 143 5.11 2.64 6.34
N LYS A 144 4.41 2.79 5.19
CA LYS A 144 2.97 2.50 5.11
C LYS A 144 2.63 1.04 5.38
N ALA A 145 3.48 0.11 4.96
CA ALA A 145 3.32 -1.29 5.30
C ALA A 145 3.50 -1.52 6.82
N ASN A 146 4.52 -0.93 7.44
CA ASN A 146 4.72 -1.00 8.89
C ASN A 146 3.56 -0.37 9.68
N ASP A 147 3.08 0.80 9.28
CA ASP A 147 1.92 1.47 9.88
C ASP A 147 0.69 0.54 9.88
N LEU A 148 0.51 -0.26 8.82
CA LEU A 148 -0.57 -1.24 8.72
C LEU A 148 -0.37 -2.48 9.60
N ALA A 149 0.87 -2.93 9.76
CA ALA A 149 1.20 -3.97 10.72
C ALA A 149 0.80 -3.53 12.13
N GLU A 150 1.19 -2.32 12.52
CA GLU A 150 0.85 -1.74 13.83
C GLU A 150 -0.66 -1.50 13.98
N ALA A 151 -1.33 -0.99 12.95
CA ALA A 151 -2.77 -0.80 12.95
C ALA A 151 -3.54 -2.12 13.12
N SER A 152 -3.04 -3.22 12.54
CA SER A 152 -3.64 -4.56 12.68
C SER A 152 -3.54 -5.07 14.12
N VAL A 153 -2.38 -4.92 14.75
CA VAL A 153 -2.16 -5.27 16.17
C VAL A 153 -3.01 -4.42 17.09
N ARG A 154 -3.04 -3.10 16.84
CA ARG A 154 -3.87 -2.17 17.61
C ARG A 154 -5.35 -2.52 17.51
N PHE A 155 -5.84 -2.82 16.30
CA PHE A 155 -7.21 -3.28 16.10
C PHE A 155 -7.52 -4.48 17.00
N ALA A 156 -6.65 -5.50 16.99
CA ALA A 156 -6.82 -6.73 17.76
C ALA A 156 -6.89 -6.48 19.28
N SER A 157 -6.05 -5.57 19.79
CA SER A 157 -6.09 -5.13 21.18
C SER A 157 -7.44 -4.49 21.51
N GLU A 158 -7.89 -3.54 20.69
CA GLU A 158 -9.14 -2.81 20.92
C GLU A 158 -10.38 -3.74 20.87
N VAL A 159 -10.45 -4.68 19.92
CA VAL A 159 -11.59 -5.62 19.87
C VAL A 159 -11.57 -6.66 20.99
N SER A 160 -10.40 -6.98 21.57
CA SER A 160 -10.31 -7.88 22.73
C SER A 160 -10.89 -7.24 24.00
N GLU A 161 -10.79 -5.91 24.13
CA GLU A 161 -11.36 -5.16 25.25
C GLU A 161 -12.85 -4.86 25.04
N SER A 162 -13.24 -4.52 23.81
CA SER A 162 -14.62 -4.24 23.43
C SER A 162 -14.77 -4.23 21.90
N PRO A 163 -15.49 -5.19 21.29
CA PRO A 163 -15.73 -5.20 19.85
C PRO A 163 -16.44 -3.92 19.39
N ARG A 164 -15.72 -3.00 18.73
CA ARG A 164 -16.28 -1.74 18.21
C ARG A 164 -16.06 -1.63 16.71
N THR A 165 -17.13 -1.37 15.97
CA THR A 165 -17.10 -1.12 14.52
C THR A 165 -16.19 0.05 14.14
N GLU A 166 -15.96 0.99 15.07
CA GLU A 166 -15.02 2.10 14.90
C GLU A 166 -13.56 1.65 14.77
N SER A 167 -13.15 0.62 15.53
CA SER A 167 -11.79 0.08 15.46
C SER A 167 -11.49 -0.51 14.09
N PHE A 168 -12.45 -1.25 13.52
CA PHE A 168 -12.32 -1.78 12.17
C PHE A 168 -12.33 -0.66 11.11
N SER A 169 -13.18 0.35 11.30
CA SER A 169 -13.24 1.50 10.39
C SER A 169 -11.91 2.25 10.31
N ARG A 170 -11.21 2.41 11.45
CA ARG A 170 -9.85 3.00 11.47
C ARG A 170 -8.84 2.15 10.71
N LEU A 171 -8.86 0.82 10.89
CA LEU A 171 -7.97 -0.08 10.13
C LEU A 171 -8.21 0.02 8.62
N LEU A 172 -9.48 0.03 8.19
CA LEU A 172 -9.81 0.23 6.78
C LEU A 172 -9.37 1.59 6.24
N GLN A 173 -9.49 2.65 7.04
CA GLN A 173 -8.99 3.98 6.66
C GLN A 173 -7.47 3.97 6.48
N SER A 174 -6.72 3.33 7.37
CA SER A 174 -5.27 3.14 7.21
C SER A 174 -4.95 2.36 5.93
N LEU A 175 -5.69 1.28 5.65
CA LEU A 175 -5.47 0.46 4.47
C LEU A 175 -5.77 1.23 3.17
N SER A 176 -6.86 1.99 3.16
CA SER A 176 -7.20 2.86 2.03
C SER A 176 -6.12 3.93 1.82
N ALA A 177 -5.65 4.58 2.87
CA ALA A 177 -4.62 5.60 2.78
C ALA A 177 -3.30 5.04 2.25
N ALA A 178 -2.92 3.83 2.68
CA ALA A 178 -1.76 3.14 2.13
C ALA A 178 -1.94 2.85 0.64
N PHE A 179 -3.08 2.29 0.22
CA PHE A 179 -3.34 2.08 -1.21
C PHE A 179 -3.28 3.36 -2.03
N ASP A 180 -3.77 4.48 -1.48
CA ASP A 180 -3.74 5.77 -2.16
C ASP A 180 -2.31 6.27 -2.34
N TYR A 181 -1.49 6.18 -1.29
CA TYR A 181 -0.06 6.46 -1.36
C TYR A 181 0.62 5.59 -2.44
N GLY A 182 0.42 4.27 -2.37
CA GLY A 182 1.09 3.34 -3.27
C GLY A 182 0.68 3.48 -4.73
N ARG A 183 -0.56 3.91 -5.01
CA ARG A 183 -1.00 4.24 -6.38
C ARG A 183 -0.29 5.48 -6.92
N VAL A 184 -0.11 6.51 -6.10
CA VAL A 184 0.64 7.70 -6.52
C VAL A 184 2.10 7.34 -6.77
N VAL A 185 2.72 6.53 -5.90
CA VAL A 185 4.09 6.03 -6.12
C VAL A 185 4.21 5.23 -7.42
N SER A 186 3.29 4.28 -7.69
CA SER A 186 3.28 3.55 -8.96
C SER A 186 3.14 4.49 -10.17
N ALA A 187 2.32 5.54 -10.05
CA ALA A 187 2.14 6.53 -11.12
C ALA A 187 3.40 7.38 -11.34
N ILE A 188 4.13 7.72 -10.27
CA ILE A 188 5.42 8.42 -10.36
C ILE A 188 6.45 7.56 -11.10
N PHE A 189 6.57 6.28 -10.74
CA PHE A 189 7.50 5.37 -11.41
C PHE A 189 7.14 5.14 -12.87
N ALA A 190 5.85 5.00 -13.18
CA ALA A 190 5.38 4.85 -14.55
C ALA A 190 5.67 6.11 -15.40
N ALA A 191 5.39 7.29 -14.86
CA ALA A 191 5.71 8.56 -15.52
C ALA A 191 7.23 8.74 -15.75
N ALA A 192 8.05 8.42 -14.75
CA ALA A 192 9.51 8.45 -14.86
C ALA A 192 10.06 7.39 -15.84
N GLY A 193 9.33 6.29 -16.03
CA GLY A 193 9.59 5.27 -17.04
C GLY A 193 9.26 5.68 -18.48
N GLY A 194 8.64 6.86 -18.66
CA GLY A 194 8.19 7.34 -19.96
C GLY A 194 6.85 6.80 -20.42
N GLU A 195 6.09 6.12 -19.54
CA GLU A 195 4.70 5.78 -19.85
C GLU A 195 3.84 7.04 -20.02
N ARG A 196 2.82 6.93 -20.89
CA ARG A 196 1.84 8.01 -21.11
C ARG A 196 0.44 7.56 -20.71
N PRO A 197 -0.44 8.50 -20.31
CA PRO A 197 -1.83 8.19 -20.00
C PRO A 197 -2.52 7.57 -21.23
N GLN A 198 -3.27 6.48 -21.03
CA GLN A 198 -4.09 5.86 -22.08
C GLN A 198 -5.46 6.53 -22.18
#